data_AF-A0A5S9M785-F1
#
_entry.id   AF-A0A5S9M785-F1
#
_cell.length_a   1.000
_cell.length_b   1.000
_cell.length_c   1.000
_cell.angle_alpha   90.00
_cell.angle_beta   90.00
_cell.angle_gamma   90.00
#
_symmetry.space_group_name_H-M   'P 1'
#
loop_
_entity.id
_entity.type
_entity.pdbx_description
1 polymer ?
#
loop_
_entity_poly.entity_id
_entity_poly.type
_entity_poly.pdbx_seq_one_letter_code
_entity_poly.pdbx_strand_id
1 'polypeptide(L)' 'MLLAIKEGIIAFDQKGAITMMNTSAEHMLRVSSKLPLHIDQVLPNAKLLLYLKAEMIEPNIETVVNDKTYVLNVKKK' A
#
# COMPACT_ATOMS: atom_id res chain seq x y z
N MET A 1 16.95 6.69 5.24
CA MET A 1 17.23 6.59 3.79
C MET A 1 16.02 5.99 3.06
N LEU A 2 14.87 6.69 3.06
CA LEU A 2 13.65 6.28 2.34
C LEU A 2 13.48 6.99 0.98
N LEU A 3 14.22 8.10 0.77
CA LEU A 3 14.13 8.94 -0.43
C LEU A 3 14.78 8.32 -1.68
N ALA A 4 15.68 7.35 -1.52
CA ALA A 4 16.38 6.69 -2.63
C ALA A 4 15.66 5.46 -3.17
N ILE A 5 14.59 5.01 -2.49
CA ILE A 5 13.84 3.82 -2.88
C ILE A 5 12.87 4.22 -3.99
N LYS A 6 13.09 3.70 -5.20
CA LYS A 6 12.19 3.91 -6.35
C LYS A 6 10.85 3.19 -6.19
N GLU A 7 10.75 2.22 -5.28
CA GLU A 7 9.52 1.52 -4.94
C GLU A 7 8.66 2.33 -3.94
N GLY A 8 7.33 2.22 -4.09
CA GLY A 8 6.39 2.74 -3.11
C GLY A 8 6.35 1.85 -1.86
N ILE A 9 6.53 2.45 -0.68
CA ILE A 9 6.42 1.75 0.60
C ILE A 9 5.26 2.35 1.39
N ILE A 10 4.33 1.49 1.81
CA ILE A 10 3.21 1.83 2.69
C ILE A 10 3.22 0.85 3.87
N ALA A 11 3.09 1.38 5.08
CA ALA A 11 2.77 0.61 6.28
C ALA A 11 1.41 1.05 6.82
N PHE A 12 0.61 0.09 7.27
CA PHE A 12 -0.69 0.34 7.88
C PHE A 12 -0.90 -0.59 9.09
N ASP A 13 -1.76 -0.17 10.02
CA ASP A 13 -2.09 -0.95 11.21
C ASP A 13 -3.16 -2.02 10.94
N GLN A 14 -3.54 -2.78 11.98
CA GLN A 14 -4.54 -3.85 11.84
C GLN A 14 -5.94 -3.34 11.48
N LYS A 15 -6.20 -2.03 11.63
CA LYS A 15 -7.46 -1.37 11.26
C LYS A 15 -7.38 -0.72 9.88
N GLY A 16 -6.25 -0.83 9.18
CA GLY A 16 -6.05 -0.23 7.86
C GLY A 16 -5.62 1.22 7.88
N ALA A 17 -5.34 1.82 9.04
CA ALA A 17 -4.84 3.18 9.12
C ALA A 17 -3.37 3.21 8.65
N ILE A 18 -3.06 4.03 7.64
CA ILE A 18 -1.69 4.17 7.14
C ILE A 18 -0.85 4.89 8.20
N THR A 19 0.21 4.22 8.66
CA THR A 19 1.14 4.72 9.68
C THR A 19 2.42 5.27 9.07
N MET A 20 2.75 4.87 7.84
CA MET A 20 3.89 5.39 7.09
C MET A 20 3.62 5.26 5.59
N MET A 21 4.02 6.27 4.83
CA MET A 21 4.06 6.23 3.38
C MET A 21 5.32 6.97 2.92
N ASN A 22 6.08 6.41 1.98
CA ASN A 22 7.22 7.11 1.41
C ASN A 22 6.79 8.02 0.24
N THR A 23 7.66 8.96 -0.12
CA THR A 23 7.41 9.90 -1.23
C THR A 23 7.15 9.17 -2.55
N SER A 24 7.82 8.05 -2.83
CA SER A 24 7.57 7.27 -4.03
C SER A 24 6.13 6.76 -4.11
N ALA A 25 5.57 6.22 -3.02
CA ALA A 25 4.18 5.77 -2.95
C ALA A 25 3.20 6.93 -3.13
N GLU A 26 3.45 8.08 -2.49
CA GLU A 26 2.63 9.30 -2.65
C GLU A 26 2.54 9.72 -4.12
N HIS A 27 3.70 9.84 -4.78
CA HIS A 27 3.78 10.23 -6.18
C HIS A 27 3.17 9.18 -7.12
N MET A 28 3.41 7.89 -6.86
CA MET A 28 2.86 6.79 -7.66
C MET A 28 1.34 6.77 -7.60
N LEU A 29 0.77 6.88 -6.40
CA LEU A 29 -0.65 6.71 -6.15
C LEU A 29 -1.43 8.03 -6.23
N ARG A 30 -0.73 9.16 -6.46
CA ARG A 30 -1.30 10.51 -6.57
C ARG A 30 -2.15 10.89 -5.35
N VAL A 31 -1.73 10.44 -4.17
CA VAL A 31 -2.40 10.73 -2.90
C VAL A 31 -1.67 11.84 -2.16
N SER A 32 -2.41 12.72 -1.48
CA SER A 32 -1.81 13.75 -0.65
C SER A 32 -1.33 13.16 0.67
N SER A 33 -0.17 13.61 1.17
CA SER A 33 0.43 13.18 2.44
C SER A 33 -0.33 13.60 3.72
N LYS A 34 -1.51 14.22 3.59
CA LYS A 34 -2.36 14.58 4.74
C LYS A 34 -3.02 13.33 5.33
N LEU A 35 -2.29 12.70 6.25
CA LEU A 35 -2.79 11.63 7.11
C LEU A 35 -3.84 12.17 8.09
N PRO A 36 -4.78 11.31 8.56
CA PRO A 36 -4.85 9.87 8.33
C PRO A 36 -5.55 9.48 7.02
N LEU A 37 -4.97 8.53 6.29
CA LEU A 37 -5.58 7.83 5.17
C LEU A 37 -5.77 6.35 5.51
N HIS A 38 -6.84 5.75 5.00
CA HIS A 38 -7.09 4.32 5.13
C HIS A 38 -6.57 3.56 3.90
N ILE A 39 -6.03 2.35 4.08
CA ILE A 39 -5.43 1.57 3.00
C ILE A 39 -6.41 1.29 1.85
N ASP A 40 -7.68 1.04 2.16
CA ASP A 40 -8.72 0.83 1.14
C ASP A 40 -9.12 2.13 0.41
N GLN A 41 -8.78 3.31 0.92
CA GLN A 41 -8.95 4.56 0.16
C GLN A 41 -7.83 4.73 -0.87
N VAL A 42 -6.65 4.20 -0.58
CA VAL A 42 -5.44 4.34 -1.41
C VAL A 42 -5.31 3.18 -2.41
N LEU A 43 -5.66 1.97 -2.00
CA LEU A 43 -5.58 0.73 -2.78
C LEU A 43 -6.91 -0.07 -2.69
N PRO A 44 -8.05 0.50 -3.14
CA PRO A 44 -9.40 -0.05 -2.91
C PRO A 44 -9.59 -1.49 -3.41
N ASN A 45 -8.95 -1.84 -4.53
CA ASN A 45 -9.14 -3.14 -5.17
C ASN A 45 -8.17 -4.21 -4.67
N ALA A 46 -7.16 -3.84 -3.87
CA ALA A 46 -6.14 -4.76 -3.39
C ALA A 46 -6.59 -5.63 -2.20
N LYS A 47 -7.71 -5.28 -1.54
CA LYS A 47 -8.33 -6.01 -0.42
C LYS A 47 -7.31 -6.38 0.69
N LEU A 48 -6.40 -5.46 1.01
CA LEU A 48 -5.21 -5.75 1.82
C LEU A 48 -5.53 -6.17 3.27
N LEU A 49 -6.68 -5.73 3.81
CA LEU A 49 -7.13 -6.16 5.14
C LEU A 49 -7.47 -7.66 5.21
N LEU A 50 -7.88 -8.29 4.09
CA LEU A 50 -8.11 -9.74 4.07
C LEU A 50 -6.80 -10.50 4.28
N TYR A 51 -5.69 -9.98 3.73
CA TYR A 51 -4.39 -10.62 3.90
C TYR A 51 -3.91 -10.60 5.34
N LEU A 52 -4.33 -9.66 6.19
CA LEU A 52 -3.99 -9.67 7.63
C LEU A 52 -4.44 -10.97 8.32
N LYS A 53 -5.50 -11.62 7.84
CA LYS A 53 -6.03 -12.88 8.39
C LYS A 53 -5.50 -14.14 7.69
N ALA A 54 -4.92 -14.02 6.49
CA ALA A 54 -4.45 -15.16 5.71
C ALA A 54 -3.16 -15.77 6.28
N GLU A 55 -3.03 -17.09 6.30
CA GLU A 55 -1.78 -17.74 6.75
C GLU A 55 -0.63 -17.54 5.75
N MET A 56 -0.96 -17.51 4.46
CA MET A 56 -0.04 -17.23 3.37
C MET A 56 -0.58 -16.09 2.51
N ILE A 57 0.32 -15.23 2.03
CA ILE A 57 0.00 -14.16 1.09
C ILE A 57 0.71 -14.49 -0.21
N GLU A 58 -0.06 -14.53 -1.31
CA GLU A 58 0.53 -14.70 -2.63
C GLU A 58 1.45 -13.52 -2.95
N PRO A 59 2.66 -13.77 -3.48
CA PRO A 59 3.53 -12.70 -3.94
C PRO A 59 2.93 -12.03 -5.19
N ASN A 60 3.37 -10.81 -5.47
CA ASN A 60 3.05 -10.10 -6.71
C ASN A 60 1.55 -9.88 -6.96
N ILE A 61 0.80 -9.46 -5.94
CA ILE A 61 -0.62 -9.14 -6.08
C ILE A 61 -0.78 -7.95 -7.03
N GLU A 62 -1.50 -8.13 -8.13
CA GLU A 62 -1.76 -7.04 -9.07
C GLU A 62 -2.98 -6.23 -8.67
N THR A 63 -2.88 -4.91 -8.80
CA THR A 63 -4.01 -4.00 -8.62
C THR A 63 -3.94 -2.84 -9.60
N VAL A 64 -5.09 -2.25 -9.92
CA VAL A 64 -5.19 -1.08 -10.79
C VAL A 64 -5.61 0.13 -9.96
N VAL A 65 -4.81 1.19 -10.05
CA VAL A 65 -5.06 2.49 -9.43
C VAL A 65 -4.69 3.58 -10.43
N ASN A 66 -5.55 4.58 -10.63
CA ASN A 66 -5.32 5.69 -11.57
C ASN A 66 -4.87 5.23 -12.98
N ASP A 67 -5.56 4.21 -13.53
CA ASP A 67 -5.27 3.60 -14.84
C ASP A 67 -3.86 3.01 -14.99
N LYS A 68 -3.21 2.69 -13.86
CA LYS A 68 -1.90 2.02 -13.82
C LYS A 68 -1.98 0.73 -13.04
N THR A 69 -1.31 -0.30 -13.56
CA THR A 69 -1.13 -1.57 -12.86
C THR A 69 0.05 -1.49 -11.91
N TYR A 70 -0.16 -1.90 -10.67
CA TYR A 70 0.87 -2.03 -9.65
C TYR A 70 0.96 -3.48 -9.19
N VAL A 71 2.19 -3.93 -8.96
CA VAL A 71 2.49 -5.21 -8.35
C VAL A 71 2.82 -4.97 -6.88
N LEU A 72 2.05 -5.57 -5.99
CA LEU A 72 2.19 -5.41 -4.55
C LEU A 72 2.87 -6.62 -3.94
N ASN A 73 3.89 -6.35 -3.13
CA ASN A 73 4.52 -7.34 -2.27
C ASN A 73 4.18 -7.00 -0.83
N VAL A 74 3.39 -7.86 -0.18
CA VAL A 74 2.88 -7.65 1.17
C VAL A 74 3.65 -8.53 2.13
N LYS A 75 4.16 -7.94 3.22
CA LYS A 75 4.82 -8.68 4.30
C LYS A 75 4.09 -8.42 5.61
N LYS A 76 3.78 -9.50 6.34
CA LYS A 76 3.38 -9.41 7.75
C LYS A 76 4.64 -9.33 8.61
N LYS A 77 4.60 -8.45 9.61
CA LYS A 77 5.52 -8.50 10.74
C LYS A 77 4.86 -9.26 11.87
#